data_AF-A0A9D8TJP6-F1
#
_entry.id   AF-A0A9D8TJP6-F1
#
_cell.length_a   1.000
_cell.length_b   1.000
_cell.length_c   1.000
_cell.angle_alpha   90.00
_cell.angle_beta   90.00
_cell.angle_gamma   90.00
#
_symmetry.space_group_name_H-M   'P 1'
#
loop_
_entity.id
_entity.type
_entity.pdbx_description
1 polymer ?
#
loop_
_entity_poly.entity_id
_entity_poly.type
_entity_poly.pdbx_seq_one_letter_code
_entity_poly.pdbx_strand_id
1 'polypeptide(L)'
;MDKQKLLERCKYYKAEKFNPYESLETHKTMLWEYEKLWVEWTLAGNIGSNPLIGYLHEYINDGMELFEDSDQTPITLKALLYNRFNHWCPGPGFEHWYKTKYQKKVPQK
;
A
#
# COMPACT_ATOMS: atom_id res chain seq x y z
N MET A 1 -12.33 12.35 -4.37
CA MET A 1 -11.46 11.79 -3.30
C MET A 1 -10.65 12.95 -2.72
N ASP A 2 -10.49 13.04 -1.40
CA ASP A 2 -9.73 14.12 -0.75
C ASP A 2 -8.31 13.65 -0.41
N LYS A 3 -7.29 14.39 -0.86
CA LYS A 3 -5.87 14.06 -0.63
C LYS A 3 -5.56 13.92 0.86
N GLN A 4 -6.13 14.78 1.71
CA GLN A 4 -5.85 14.73 3.16
C GLN A 4 -6.34 13.41 3.77
N LYS A 5 -7.56 12.99 3.42
CA LYS A 5 -8.12 11.71 3.85
C LYS A 5 -7.31 10.50 3.38
N LEU A 6 -6.65 10.59 2.22
CA LEU A 6 -5.76 9.54 1.74
C LEU A 6 -4.46 9.50 2.56
N LEU A 7 -3.85 10.66 2.84
CA LEU A 7 -2.61 10.75 3.61
C LEU A 7 -2.77 10.26 5.07
N GLU A 8 -3.95 10.41 5.66
CA GLU A 8 -4.32 9.81 6.95
C GLU A 8 -4.29 8.27 6.90
N ARG A 9 -4.51 7.68 5.72
CA ARG A 9 -4.39 6.24 5.49
C ARG A 9 -2.97 5.79 5.17
N CYS A 10 -2.03 6.69 4.93
CA CYS A 10 -0.62 6.34 4.74
C CYS A 10 0.09 6.20 6.10
N LYS A 11 1.07 5.32 6.19
CA LYS A 11 1.94 5.14 7.38
C LYS A 11 3.22 5.96 7.26
N TYR A 12 3.83 5.97 6.09
CA TYR A 12 5.12 6.57 5.80
C TYR A 12 5.00 7.87 4.99
N TYR A 13 4.17 7.91 3.94
CA TYR A 13 4.03 9.09 3.09
C TYR A 13 3.08 10.13 3.69
N LYS A 14 3.56 11.36 3.91
CA LYS A 14 2.80 12.49 4.47
C LYS A 14 2.84 13.73 3.59
N ALA A 15 2.93 13.53 2.27
CA ALA A 15 3.06 14.57 1.25
C ALA A 15 4.40 15.33 1.26
N GLU A 16 5.45 14.75 1.84
CA GLU A 16 6.80 15.28 1.72
C GLU A 16 7.25 15.27 0.26
N LYS A 17 8.05 16.27 -0.12
CA LYS A 17 8.60 16.36 -1.47
C LYS A 17 9.66 15.28 -1.74
N PHE A 18 10.43 14.94 -0.72
CA PHE A 18 11.52 13.97 -0.76
C PHE A 18 11.29 12.87 0.27
N ASN A 19 11.76 11.67 -0.04
CA ASN A 19 11.60 10.51 0.82
C ASN A 19 12.55 10.61 2.02
N PRO A 20 12.05 10.81 3.26
CA PRO A 20 12.92 10.99 4.43
C PRO A 20 13.64 9.70 4.85
N TYR A 21 13.25 8.56 4.29
CA TYR A 21 13.86 7.25 4.56
C TYR A 21 14.87 6.84 3.50
N GLU A 22 15.05 7.64 2.44
CA GLU A 22 16.05 7.39 1.40
C GLU A 22 17.44 7.22 2.03
N SER A 23 18.17 6.19 1.60
CA SER A 23 19.51 5.80 2.09
C SER A 23 19.63 5.34 3.55
N LEU A 24 18.57 5.40 4.36
CA LEU A 24 18.59 5.01 5.78
C LEU A 24 17.98 3.64 6.04
N GLU A 25 16.80 3.37 5.45
CA GLU A 25 16.04 2.16 5.71
C GLU A 25 15.32 1.67 4.45
N THR A 26 15.96 0.80 3.67
CA THR A 26 15.50 0.35 2.34
C THR A 26 14.03 -0.06 2.31
N HIS A 27 13.55 -0.76 3.35
CA HIS A 27 12.15 -1.18 3.43
C HIS A 27 11.18 -0.01 3.62
N LYS A 28 11.51 0.97 4.45
CA LYS A 28 10.69 2.18 4.63
C LYS A 28 10.73 3.07 3.40
N THR A 29 11.89 3.15 2.73
CA THR A 29 12.02 3.85 1.45
C THR A 29 11.00 3.33 0.45
N MET A 30 10.97 2.01 0.21
CA MET A 30 10.02 1.40 -0.73
C MET A 30 8.56 1.60 -0.31
N LEU A 31 8.24 1.39 0.96
CA LEU A 31 6.87 1.55 1.47
C LEU A 31 6.37 2.99 1.34
N TRP A 32 7.25 3.98 1.54
CA TRP A 32 6.95 5.39 1.31
C TRP A 32 6.63 5.66 -0.17
N GLU A 33 7.44 5.14 -1.10
CA GLU A 33 7.18 5.31 -2.55
C GLU A 33 5.86 4.68 -2.98
N TYR A 34 5.56 3.49 -2.46
CA TYR A 34 4.32 2.78 -2.76
C TYR A 34 3.07 3.50 -2.23
N GLU A 35 3.15 4.07 -1.03
CA GLU A 35 2.07 4.91 -0.51
C GLU A 35 1.89 6.20 -1.31
N LYS A 36 2.99 6.84 -1.73
CA LYS A 36 2.94 8.00 -2.61
C LYS A 36 2.25 7.67 -3.93
N LEU A 37 2.68 6.60 -4.60
CA LEU A 37 2.05 6.13 -5.84
C LEU A 37 0.56 5.82 -5.65
N TRP A 38 0.21 5.16 -4.54
CA TRP A 38 -1.19 4.88 -4.23
C TRP A 38 -2.02 6.17 -4.10
N VAL A 39 -1.52 7.19 -3.39
CA VAL A 39 -2.20 8.49 -3.26
C VAL A 39 -2.36 9.16 -4.62
N GLU A 40 -1.29 9.22 -5.41
CA GLU A 40 -1.28 9.85 -6.73
C GLU A 40 -2.26 9.17 -7.69
N TRP A 41 -2.22 7.84 -7.79
CA TRP A 41 -3.13 7.07 -8.65
C TRP A 41 -4.58 7.13 -8.17
N THR A 42 -4.80 7.14 -6.86
CA THR A 42 -6.15 7.26 -6.30
C THR A 42 -6.75 8.65 -6.59
N LEU A 43 -5.94 9.71 -6.59
CA LEU A 43 -6.37 11.07 -6.95
C LEU A 43 -6.57 11.25 -8.46
N ALA A 44 -5.72 10.62 -9.28
CA ALA A 44 -5.87 10.63 -10.73
C ALA A 44 -7.15 9.91 -11.20
N GLY A 45 -7.68 8.99 -10.38
CA GLY A 45 -8.90 8.26 -10.70
C GLY A 45 -8.75 7.43 -11.97
N ASN A 46 -9.77 7.45 -12.85
CA ASN A 46 -9.78 6.73 -14.12
C ASN A 46 -9.13 7.52 -15.28
N ILE A 47 -8.39 8.59 -14.99
CA ILE A 47 -7.68 9.33 -16.03
C ILE A 47 -6.43 8.52 -16.43
N GLY A 48 -6.50 7.86 -17.59
CA GLY A 48 -5.41 7.04 -18.13
C GLY A 48 -5.37 5.61 -17.60
N SER A 49 -4.21 4.95 -17.75
CA SER A 49 -3.98 3.53 -17.43
C SER A 49 -3.73 3.28 -15.94
N ASN A 50 -4.64 3.69 -15.05
CA ASN A 50 -4.49 3.48 -13.62
C ASN A 50 -4.46 1.97 -13.29
N PRO A 51 -3.34 1.42 -12.78
CA PRO A 51 -3.20 -0.02 -12.60
C PRO A 51 -3.90 -0.54 -11.33
N LEU A 52 -4.37 0.34 -10.44
CA LEU A 52 -4.96 -0.07 -9.15
C LEU A 52 -6.15 -1.00 -9.29
N ILE A 53 -6.97 -0.84 -10.33
CA ILE A 53 -8.12 -1.73 -10.58
C ILE A 53 -7.64 -3.14 -10.93
N GLY A 54 -6.62 -3.24 -11.80
CA GLY A 54 -6.01 -4.53 -12.15
C GLY A 54 -5.40 -5.21 -10.92
N TYR A 55 -4.66 -4.47 -10.12
CA TYR A 55 -4.07 -5.00 -8.88
C TYR A 55 -5.13 -5.46 -7.89
N LEU A 56 -6.25 -4.72 -7.77
CA LEU A 56 -7.37 -5.13 -6.91
C LEU A 56 -8.01 -6.43 -7.40
N HIS A 57 -8.20 -6.59 -8.70
CA HIS A 57 -8.75 -7.83 -9.27
C HIS A 57 -7.83 -9.02 -9.01
N GLU A 58 -6.51 -8.88 -9.22
CA GLU A 58 -5.53 -9.93 -8.88
C GLU A 58 -5.60 -10.30 -7.39
N TYR A 59 -5.64 -9.29 -6.52
CA TYR A 59 -5.71 -9.47 -5.07
C TYR A 59 -6.96 -10.24 -4.62
N ILE A 60 -8.13 -9.88 -5.16
CA ILE A 60 -9.40 -10.54 -4.83
C ILE A 60 -9.43 -11.96 -5.41
N ASN A 61 -8.98 -12.15 -6.65
CA ASN A 61 -8.93 -13.48 -7.29
C ASN A 61 -8.06 -14.47 -6.51
N ASP A 62 -7.01 -13.97 -5.85
CA ASP A 62 -6.14 -14.78 -4.98
C ASP A 62 -6.70 -14.98 -3.56
N GLY A 63 -7.95 -14.58 -3.30
CA GLY A 63 -8.66 -14.83 -2.03
C GLY A 63 -8.35 -13.83 -0.92
N MET A 64 -7.73 -12.69 -1.23
CA MET A 64 -7.23 -11.75 -0.22
C MET A 64 -8.23 -10.66 0.20
N GLU A 65 -9.47 -10.71 -0.30
CA GLU A 65 -10.48 -9.65 -0.10
C GLU A 65 -10.70 -9.26 1.37
N LEU A 66 -10.72 -10.26 2.26
CA LEU A 66 -10.96 -10.07 3.69
C LEU A 66 -9.69 -10.03 4.55
N PHE A 67 -8.51 -10.03 3.91
CA PHE A 67 -7.24 -10.06 4.64
C PHE A 67 -7.02 -8.77 5.44
N GLU A 68 -6.94 -8.90 6.77
CA GLU A 68 -6.72 -7.81 7.73
C GLU A 68 -7.69 -6.62 7.55
N ASP A 69 -8.94 -6.88 7.16
CA ASP A 69 -9.98 -5.88 6.86
C ASP A 69 -10.15 -4.78 7.94
N SER A 70 -9.87 -5.11 9.20
CA SER A 70 -9.95 -4.23 10.36
C SER A 70 -8.72 -3.33 10.60
N ASP A 71 -7.62 -3.50 9.87
CA ASP A 71 -6.35 -2.77 10.11
C ASP A 71 -6.33 -1.33 9.55
N GLN A 72 -7.47 -0.86 9.04
CA GLN A 72 -7.70 0.47 8.48
C GLN A 72 -6.83 0.82 7.26
N THR A 73 -6.12 -0.16 6.69
CA THR A 73 -5.40 0.01 5.42
C THR A 73 -6.38 -0.23 4.27
N PRO A 74 -6.54 0.73 3.34
CA PRO A 74 -7.43 0.56 2.20
C PRO A 74 -7.06 -0.66 1.36
N ILE A 75 -8.07 -1.40 0.90
CA ILE A 75 -7.87 -2.63 0.11
C ILE A 75 -7.06 -2.39 -1.18
N THR A 76 -7.21 -1.24 -1.83
CA THR A 76 -6.44 -0.88 -3.02
C THR A 76 -4.97 -0.60 -2.71
N LEU A 77 -4.64 -0.16 -1.49
CA LEU A 77 -3.26 -0.04 -1.03
C LEU A 77 -2.68 -1.41 -0.72
N LYS A 78 -3.45 -2.30 -0.07
CA LYS A 78 -3.04 -3.70 0.13
C LYS A 78 -2.78 -4.41 -1.21
N ALA A 79 -3.65 -4.21 -2.19
CA ALA A 79 -3.50 -4.76 -3.54
C ALA A 79 -2.23 -4.25 -4.24
N LEU A 80 -1.92 -2.96 -4.14
CA LEU A 80 -0.66 -2.43 -4.67
C LEU A 80 0.56 -3.07 -3.98
N LEU A 81 0.55 -3.16 -2.65
CA LEU A 81 1.63 -3.78 -1.90
C LEU A 81 1.77 -5.27 -2.23
N TYR A 82 0.65 -5.98 -2.44
CA TYR A 82 0.63 -7.38 -2.85
C TYR A 82 1.27 -7.58 -4.21
N ASN A 83 0.84 -6.78 -5.21
CA ASN A 83 1.41 -6.84 -6.54
C ASN A 83 2.92 -6.53 -6.53
N ARG A 84 3.37 -5.53 -5.76
CA ARG A 84 4.79 -5.23 -5.61
C ARG A 84 5.55 -6.33 -4.89
N PHE A 85 4.99 -6.91 -3.83
CA PHE A 85 5.59 -8.04 -3.13
C PHE A 85 5.80 -9.22 -4.08
N ASN A 86 4.77 -9.62 -4.82
CA ASN A 86 4.87 -10.74 -5.77
C ASN A 86 5.86 -10.48 -6.92
N HIS A 87 6.00 -9.23 -7.35
CA HIS A 87 6.98 -8.85 -8.37
C HIS A 87 8.43 -9.02 -7.89
N TRP A 88 8.73 -8.66 -6.64
CA TRP A 88 10.10 -8.71 -6.10
C TRP A 88 10.42 -9.99 -5.32
N CYS A 89 9.40 -10.69 -4.84
CA CYS A 89 9.49 -11.89 -4.02
C CYS A 89 8.47 -12.93 -4.53
N PRO A 90 8.75 -13.59 -5.67
CA PRO A 90 7.83 -14.58 -6.22
C PRO A 90 7.72 -15.77 -5.25
N GLY A 91 6.54 -15.96 -4.66
CA GLY A 91 6.25 -17.06 -3.74
C GLY A 91 5.26 -16.70 -2.64
N PRO A 92 4.88 -17.68 -1.79
CA PRO A 92 4.04 -17.42 -0.64
C PRO A 92 4.79 -16.55 0.38
N GLY A 93 4.05 -15.73 1.14
CA GLY A 93 4.63 -14.98 2.26
C GLY A 93 4.18 -13.53 2.37
N PHE A 94 3.36 -13.03 1.44
CA PHE A 94 2.83 -11.67 1.52
C PHE A 94 2.16 -11.40 2.87
N GLU A 95 1.33 -12.31 3.38
CA GLU A 95 0.63 -12.11 4.66
C GLU A 95 1.61 -11.87 5.82
N HIS A 96 2.63 -12.71 5.91
CA HIS A 96 3.65 -12.61 6.95
C HIS A 96 4.48 -11.33 6.78
N TRP A 97 4.89 -11.01 5.55
CA TRP A 97 5.59 -9.78 5.24
C TRP A 97 4.75 -8.55 5.61
N TYR A 98 3.47 -8.55 5.26
CA TYR A 98 2.55 -7.46 5.55
C TYR A 98 2.44 -7.25 7.06
N LYS A 99 2.16 -8.30 7.82
CA LYS A 99 2.04 -8.25 9.29
C LYS A 99 3.31 -7.76 9.99
N THR A 100 4.48 -8.15 9.47
CA THR A 100 5.77 -7.85 10.12
C THR A 100 6.37 -6.51 9.68
N LYS A 101 6.14 -6.08 8.44
CA LYS A 101 6.80 -4.89 7.85
C LYS A 101 5.86 -3.72 7.67
N TYR A 102 4.60 -3.96 7.34
CA TYR A 102 3.68 -2.88 6.97
C TYR A 102 2.58 -2.62 7.99
N GLN A 103 1.87 -3.65 8.44
CA GLN A 103 0.62 -3.57 9.20
C GLN A 103 0.66 -2.46 10.24
N LYS A 104 -0.39 -1.63 10.22
CA LYS A 104 -0.55 -0.57 11.20
C LYS A 104 -0.89 -1.22 12.53
N LYS A 105 -0.11 -0.91 13.56
CA LYS A 105 -0.51 -1.24 14.92
C LYS A 105 -1.74 -0.40 15.23
N VAL A 106 -2.90 -1.03 15.33
CA VAL A 106 -4.07 -0.39 15.92
C VAL A 106 -3.71 -0.17 17.40
N PRO A 107 -3.72 1.08 17.92
CA PRO A 107 -3.53 1.29 19.34
C PRO A 107 -4.62 0.50 20.07
N GLN A 108 -4.22 -0.43 20.93
CA GLN A 108 -5.16 -1.00 21.90
C GLN A 108 -5.62 0.16 22.77
N LYS A 109 -6.93 0.45 22.74
CA LYS A 109 -7.55 1.45 23.61
C LYS A 109 -7.49 1.01 25.07
#